data_AF-A0A7V9JJB9-F1
#
_entry.id   AF-A0A7V9JJB9-F1
#
_cell.length_a   1.000
_cell.length_b   1.000
_cell.length_c   1.000
_cell.angle_alpha   90.00
_cell.angle_beta   90.00
_cell.angle_gamma   90.00
#
_symmetry.space_group_name_H-M   'P 1'
#
loop_
_entity.id
_entity.type
_entity.pdbx_description
1 polymer ?
#
loop_
_entity_poly.entity_id
_entity_poly.type
_entity_poly.pdbx_seq_one_letter_code
_entity_poly.pdbx_strand_id
1 'polypeptide(L)'
;MALTLRRGHVTAIREQLEELVRLEVDELPCVAYPRLTGTVELGDEVLVNEQARILGLGSGGFDVLYANLTRGLGLAPADGAHVMKLPYTPGQVALSHKEETDELATTLAGMPVVCCSLHSQLAPVCAGLGEGLRIGYVQVPGGALPVSLSDAVRALKARGLIEVAIAAGGCLDGDVECVTVSSALAWAAARPLDAVVCAVGPGIVGTGSRLG
;
A
#
# COMPACT_ATOMS: atom_id res chain seq x y z
N MET A 1 -24.60 3.82 -1.16
CA MET A 1 -23.61 4.91 -0.97
C MET A 1 -22.91 5.13 -2.31
N ALA A 2 -22.68 6.37 -2.72
CA ALA A 2 -22.02 6.68 -3.99
C ALA A 2 -20.62 7.26 -3.73
N LEU A 3 -19.68 6.99 -4.65
CA LEU A 3 -18.40 7.69 -4.67
C LEU A 3 -18.63 9.16 -5.07
N THR A 4 -17.83 10.07 -4.52
CA THR A 4 -17.77 11.47 -4.99
C THR A 4 -16.59 11.59 -5.93
N LEU A 5 -16.87 11.48 -7.23
CA LEU A 5 -15.87 11.55 -8.29
C LEU A 5 -16.00 12.84 -9.07
N ARG A 6 -14.87 13.46 -9.42
CA ARG A 6 -14.81 14.57 -10.36
C ARG A 6 -13.79 14.31 -11.47
N ARG A 7 -14.00 14.94 -12.62
CA ARG A 7 -13.04 15.03 -13.72
C ARG A 7 -12.13 16.24 -13.50
N GLY A 8 -10.87 16.15 -13.90
CA GLY A 8 -9.92 17.25 -13.78
C GLY A 8 -8.65 17.01 -14.60
N HIS A 9 -7.72 17.95 -14.56
CA HIS A 9 -6.42 17.83 -15.23
C HIS A 9 -5.26 17.85 -14.25
N VAL A 10 -4.24 17.05 -14.52
CA VAL A 10 -2.99 17.07 -13.76
C VAL A 10 -2.28 18.41 -14.03
N THR A 11 -2.11 19.21 -12.98
CA THR A 11 -1.58 20.59 -13.04
C THR A 11 -0.19 20.71 -12.45
N ALA A 12 0.23 19.78 -11.59
CA ALA A 12 1.59 19.68 -11.10
C ALA A 12 1.93 18.24 -10.68
N ILE A 13 3.22 17.88 -10.76
CA ILE A 13 3.78 16.67 -10.16
C ILE A 13 4.78 17.12 -9.09
N ARG A 14 4.52 16.75 -7.83
CA ARG A 14 5.31 17.16 -6.66
C ARG A 14 6.36 16.11 -6.31
N GLU A 15 6.00 14.84 -6.43
CA GLU A 15 6.88 13.70 -6.18
C GLU A 15 6.45 12.56 -7.12
N GLN A 16 7.42 11.92 -7.77
CA GLN A 16 7.18 10.81 -8.67
C GLN A 16 8.07 9.63 -8.29
N LEU A 17 7.44 8.62 -7.71
CA LEU A 17 8.03 7.31 -7.44
C LEU A 17 7.36 6.27 -8.35
N GLU A 18 7.91 5.07 -8.40
CA GLU A 18 7.37 3.99 -9.23
C GLU A 18 5.97 3.57 -8.75
N GLU A 19 5.81 3.46 -7.43
CA GLU A 19 4.62 2.97 -6.75
C GLU A 19 3.62 4.09 -6.39
N LEU A 20 4.08 5.33 -6.25
CA LEU A 20 3.27 6.44 -5.76
C LEU A 20 3.67 7.77 -6.42
N VAL A 21 2.66 8.55 -6.81
CA VAL A 21 2.84 9.92 -7.30
C VAL A 21 2.05 10.86 -6.42
N ARG A 22 2.70 11.94 -5.96
CA ARG A 22 2.03 13.08 -5.34
C ARG A 22 1.93 14.18 -6.39
N LEU A 23 0.71 14.59 -6.69
CA LEU A 23 0.40 15.52 -7.77
C LEU A 23 -0.69 16.52 -7.37
N GLU A 24 -1.01 17.42 -8.28
CA GLU A 24 -2.17 18.31 -8.18
C GLU A 24 -3.11 18.09 -9.35
N VAL A 25 -4.41 18.04 -9.08
CA VAL A 25 -5.46 17.98 -10.09
C VAL A 25 -6.33 19.21 -9.96
N ASP A 26 -6.26 20.11 -10.93
CA ASP A 26 -6.82 21.47 -10.86
C ASP A 26 -6.39 22.19 -9.57
N GLU A 27 -5.08 22.24 -9.31
CA GLU A 27 -4.43 22.87 -8.13
C GLU A 27 -4.77 22.23 -6.77
N LEU A 28 -5.53 21.12 -6.74
CA LEU A 28 -5.86 20.40 -5.51
C LEU A 28 -4.92 19.20 -5.29
N PRO A 29 -4.39 19.01 -4.07
CA PRO A 29 -3.52 17.87 -3.75
C PRO A 29 -4.19 16.52 -4.00
N CYS A 30 -3.47 15.64 -4.70
CA CYS A 30 -3.93 14.32 -5.09
C CYS A 30 -2.80 13.29 -4.98
N VAL A 31 -3.15 12.05 -4.66
CA VAL A 31 -2.23 10.90 -4.69
C VAL A 31 -2.69 9.93 -5.78
N ALA A 32 -1.76 9.44 -6.58
CA ALA A 32 -1.97 8.37 -7.55
C ALA A 32 -1.08 7.17 -7.25
N TYR A 33 -1.56 5.99 -7.63
CA TYR A 33 -0.83 4.73 -7.55
C TYR A 33 -0.60 4.22 -8.99
N PRO A 34 0.55 4.52 -9.62
CA PRO A 34 0.75 4.23 -11.04
C PRO A 34 0.67 2.75 -11.39
N ARG A 35 1.08 1.87 -10.47
CA ARG A 35 0.96 0.41 -10.62
C ARG A 35 -0.49 -0.08 -10.70
N LEU A 36 -1.47 0.75 -10.28
CA LEU A 36 -2.90 0.45 -10.39
C LEU A 36 -3.59 1.23 -11.49
N THR A 37 -3.21 2.49 -11.68
CA THR A 37 -3.96 3.46 -12.49
C THR A 37 -3.24 3.91 -13.76
N GLY A 38 -2.04 3.38 -14.00
CA GLY A 38 -1.16 3.78 -15.09
C GLY A 38 -0.26 4.96 -14.72
N THR A 39 0.71 5.24 -15.59
CA THR A 39 1.58 6.41 -15.44
C THR A 39 0.78 7.71 -15.50
N VAL A 40 1.33 8.75 -14.87
CA VAL A 40 0.72 10.08 -14.77
C VAL A 40 1.71 11.13 -15.28
N GLU A 41 1.26 12.03 -16.14
CA GLU A 41 2.04 13.19 -16.60
C GLU A 41 1.21 14.48 -16.51
N LEU A 42 1.90 15.61 -16.61
CA LEU A 42 1.29 16.93 -16.66
C LEU A 42 0.29 17.04 -17.83
N GLY A 43 -0.89 17.60 -17.57
CA GLY A 43 -1.94 17.77 -18.56
C GLY A 43 -2.85 16.56 -18.75
N ASP A 44 -2.58 15.43 -18.09
CA ASP A 44 -3.47 14.27 -18.14
C ASP A 44 -4.86 14.60 -17.63
N GLU A 45 -5.84 14.08 -18.34
CA GLU A 45 -7.21 14.09 -17.90
C GLU A 45 -7.49 12.89 -16.99
N VAL A 46 -8.06 13.15 -15.82
CA VAL A 46 -8.22 12.14 -14.77
C VAL A 46 -9.60 12.21 -14.12
N LEU A 47 -10.04 11.08 -13.57
CA LEU A 47 -11.07 11.02 -12.55
C LEU A 47 -10.40 10.93 -11.19
N VAL A 48 -10.85 11.73 -10.22
CA VAL A 48 -10.37 11.67 -8.83
C VAL A 48 -11.52 11.46 -7.87
N ASN A 49 -11.27 10.71 -6.81
CA ASN A 49 -12.13 10.63 -5.63
C ASN A 49 -11.73 11.75 -4.66
N GLU A 50 -12.67 12.65 -4.39
CA GLU A 50 -12.45 13.85 -3.57
C GLU A 50 -13.10 13.80 -2.19
N GLN A 51 -13.70 12.66 -1.84
CA GLN A 51 -14.58 12.56 -0.69
C GLN A 51 -13.86 12.79 0.64
N ALA A 52 -12.63 12.27 0.79
CA ALA A 52 -11.85 12.44 2.02
C ALA A 52 -11.47 13.92 2.25
N ARG A 53 -11.16 14.65 1.18
CA ARG A 53 -10.91 16.09 1.20
C ARG A 53 -12.17 16.89 1.55
N ILE A 54 -13.31 16.59 0.90
CA ILE A 54 -14.59 17.26 1.19
C ILE A 54 -15.00 17.07 2.65
N LEU A 55 -14.79 15.87 3.20
CA LEU A 55 -15.07 15.56 4.59
C LEU A 55 -14.02 16.10 5.57
N GLY A 56 -12.92 16.69 5.09
CA GLY A 56 -11.88 17.29 5.92
C GLY A 56 -11.15 16.27 6.80
N LEU A 57 -10.90 15.06 6.29
CA LEU A 57 -10.34 13.95 7.06
C LEU A 57 -8.83 14.12 7.36
N GLY A 58 -8.43 15.17 8.06
CA GLY A 58 -7.08 15.37 8.63
C GLY A 58 -5.92 14.83 7.77
N SER A 59 -5.15 13.89 8.32
CA SER A 59 -3.97 13.30 7.65
C SER A 59 -4.30 12.44 6.40
N GLY A 60 -5.56 12.12 6.16
CA GLY A 60 -6.06 11.43 4.96
C GLY A 60 -6.92 12.31 4.05
N GLY A 61 -6.98 13.62 4.31
CA GLY A 61 -7.90 14.56 3.66
C GLY A 61 -7.43 15.06 2.30
N PHE A 62 -6.97 14.17 1.43
CA PHE A 62 -6.51 14.48 0.06
C PHE A 62 -7.32 13.72 -0.99
N ASP A 63 -7.28 14.19 -2.24
CA ASP A 63 -7.91 13.50 -3.35
C ASP A 63 -7.11 12.24 -3.73
N VAL A 64 -7.78 11.20 -4.22
CA VAL A 64 -7.13 9.98 -4.73
C VAL A 64 -7.48 9.81 -6.19
N LEU A 65 -6.46 9.69 -7.06
CA LEU A 65 -6.67 9.43 -8.48
C LEU A 65 -7.39 8.09 -8.65
N TYR A 66 -8.56 8.13 -9.27
CA TYR A 66 -9.43 6.99 -9.47
C TYR A 66 -9.17 6.32 -10.83
N ALA A 67 -9.02 7.11 -11.89
CA ALA A 67 -8.66 6.62 -13.21
C ALA A 67 -7.96 7.71 -14.02
N ASN A 68 -6.93 7.36 -14.79
CA ASN A 68 -6.34 8.25 -15.78
C ASN A 68 -7.03 8.03 -17.13
N LEU A 69 -7.75 9.05 -17.62
CA LEU A 69 -8.55 8.97 -18.84
C LEU A 69 -7.73 9.20 -20.11
N THR A 70 -6.54 9.78 -20.00
CA THR A 70 -5.64 10.00 -21.14
C THR A 70 -4.85 8.74 -21.48
N ARG A 71 -4.33 8.02 -20.48
CA ARG A 71 -3.44 6.85 -20.71
C ARG A 71 -3.61 5.68 -19.76
N GLY A 72 -4.48 5.78 -18.76
CA GLY A 72 -4.74 4.68 -17.81
C GLY A 72 -5.81 3.70 -18.28
N LEU A 73 -6.47 3.96 -19.41
CA LEU A 73 -7.52 3.10 -19.95
C LEU A 73 -6.94 2.04 -20.89
N GLY A 74 -7.47 0.82 -20.81
CA GLY A 74 -7.04 -0.29 -21.68
C GLY A 74 -5.68 -0.89 -21.31
N LEU A 75 -5.19 -0.65 -20.09
CA LEU A 75 -3.98 -1.28 -19.58
C LEU A 75 -4.16 -2.80 -19.48
N ALA A 76 -3.12 -3.54 -19.84
CA ALA A 76 -3.07 -4.98 -19.69
C ALA A 76 -2.84 -5.34 -18.20
N PRO A 77 -3.37 -6.48 -17.73
CA PRO A 77 -2.98 -7.02 -16.43
C PRO A 77 -1.48 -7.34 -16.41
N ALA A 78 -0.89 -7.36 -15.22
CA ALA A 78 0.49 -7.80 -15.05
C ALA A 78 0.65 -9.28 -15.46
N ASP A 79 1.81 -9.63 -15.99
CA ASP A 79 2.11 -11.00 -16.39
C ASP A 79 1.99 -11.96 -15.18
N GLY A 80 1.30 -13.08 -15.39
CA GLY A 80 1.09 -14.09 -14.35
C GLY A 80 0.10 -13.66 -13.24
N ALA A 81 -0.57 -12.50 -13.38
CA ALA A 81 -1.63 -12.11 -12.46
C ALA A 81 -2.84 -13.05 -12.56
N HIS A 82 -3.24 -13.64 -11.44
CA HIS A 82 -4.30 -14.64 -11.39
C HIS A 82 -5.27 -14.44 -10.23
N VAL A 83 -4.81 -13.90 -9.10
CA VAL A 83 -5.62 -13.72 -7.90
C VAL A 83 -6.10 -12.27 -7.78
N MET A 84 -7.40 -12.12 -7.49
CA MET A 84 -8.03 -10.81 -7.34
C MET A 84 -7.85 -10.23 -5.93
N LYS A 85 -7.29 -9.02 -5.84
CA LYS A 85 -7.42 -8.17 -4.64
C LYS A 85 -8.60 -7.22 -4.78
N LEU A 86 -9.17 -6.87 -3.63
CA LEU A 86 -10.40 -6.07 -3.52
C LEU A 86 -11.55 -6.64 -4.38
N PRO A 87 -11.81 -7.96 -4.34
CA PRO A 87 -12.70 -8.62 -5.29
C PRO A 87 -14.11 -8.03 -5.22
N TYR A 88 -14.71 -7.82 -6.38
CA TYR A 88 -16.07 -7.28 -6.55
C TYR A 88 -16.26 -5.82 -6.08
N THR A 89 -15.17 -5.10 -5.78
CA THR A 89 -15.19 -3.64 -5.60
C THR A 89 -14.86 -2.93 -6.91
N PRO A 90 -15.21 -1.64 -7.07
CA PRO A 90 -14.79 -0.85 -8.23
C PRO A 90 -13.26 -0.72 -8.41
N GLY A 91 -12.47 -1.02 -7.38
CA GLY A 91 -11.01 -1.00 -7.40
C GLY A 91 -10.37 -2.39 -7.47
N GLN A 92 -11.10 -3.42 -7.88
CA GLN A 92 -10.55 -4.78 -7.99
C GLN A 92 -9.38 -4.83 -8.98
N VAL A 93 -8.35 -5.61 -8.63
CA VAL A 93 -7.13 -5.75 -9.43
C VAL A 93 -6.60 -7.18 -9.35
N ALA A 94 -6.15 -7.72 -10.48
CA ALA A 94 -5.49 -9.03 -10.52
C ALA A 94 -4.00 -8.86 -10.23
N LEU A 95 -3.46 -9.66 -9.31
CA LEU A 95 -2.06 -9.67 -8.92
C LEU A 95 -1.52 -11.11 -8.85
N SER A 96 -0.21 -11.25 -9.04
CA SER A 96 0.50 -12.50 -8.77
C SER A 96 0.91 -12.52 -7.30
N HIS A 97 0.57 -13.60 -6.60
CA HIS A 97 0.91 -13.75 -5.18
C HIS A 97 2.05 -14.74 -5.02
N LYS A 98 2.98 -14.44 -4.11
CA LYS A 98 4.20 -15.24 -4.03
C LYS A 98 3.97 -16.66 -3.52
N GLU A 99 2.91 -16.92 -2.76
CA GLU A 99 2.50 -18.29 -2.44
C GLU A 99 2.05 -19.14 -3.64
N GLU A 100 1.80 -18.54 -4.81
CA GLU A 100 1.45 -19.30 -6.02
C GLU A 100 2.70 -19.87 -6.72
N THR A 101 3.89 -19.32 -6.44
CA THR A 101 5.09 -19.53 -7.25
C THR A 101 6.34 -19.88 -6.44
N ASP A 102 6.46 -19.34 -5.23
CA ASP A 102 7.64 -19.55 -4.40
C ASP A 102 7.42 -20.66 -3.38
N GLU A 103 8.53 -21.27 -2.93
CA GLU A 103 8.51 -22.18 -1.78
C GLU A 103 8.17 -21.43 -0.48
N LEU A 104 7.37 -22.09 0.36
CA LEU A 104 6.91 -21.59 1.65
C LEU A 104 7.44 -22.45 2.78
N ALA A 105 7.79 -21.82 3.89
CA ALA A 105 8.09 -22.55 5.11
C ALA A 105 6.79 -23.12 5.72
N THR A 106 6.87 -24.31 6.30
CA THR A 106 5.74 -24.94 7.01
C THR A 106 5.65 -24.50 8.48
N THR A 107 6.72 -23.90 9.01
CA THR A 107 6.79 -23.36 10.37
C THR A 107 7.63 -22.08 10.38
N LEU A 108 7.50 -21.23 11.40
CA LEU A 108 8.37 -20.07 11.57
C LEU A 108 9.78 -20.42 12.07
N ALA A 109 10.01 -21.67 12.50
CA ALA A 109 11.29 -22.14 13.02
C ALA A 109 11.94 -21.22 14.08
N GLY A 110 11.14 -20.53 14.89
CA GLY A 110 11.60 -19.61 15.93
C GLY A 110 11.81 -18.15 15.49
N MET A 111 11.55 -17.81 14.22
CA MET A 111 11.60 -16.42 13.73
C MET A 111 10.67 -15.52 14.55
N PRO A 112 11.20 -14.46 15.21
CA PRO A 112 10.37 -13.52 15.96
C PRO A 112 9.41 -12.75 15.06
N VAL A 113 8.18 -12.56 15.54
CA VAL A 113 7.16 -11.72 14.90
C VAL A 113 6.69 -10.67 15.89
N VAL A 114 6.90 -9.40 15.57
CA VAL A 114 6.46 -8.25 16.38
C VAL A 114 5.13 -7.76 15.85
N CYS A 115 4.05 -7.96 16.60
CA CYS A 115 2.71 -7.51 16.23
C CYS A 115 2.43 -6.11 16.79
N CYS A 116 2.30 -5.13 15.90
CA CYS A 116 1.91 -3.76 16.23
C CYS A 116 0.40 -3.58 16.05
N SER A 117 -0.22 -2.81 16.95
CA SER A 117 -1.62 -2.41 16.84
C SER A 117 -1.81 -1.15 15.99
N LEU A 118 -0.76 -0.32 15.85
CA LEU A 118 -0.77 0.92 15.08
C LEU A 118 0.41 0.97 14.12
N HIS A 119 0.18 1.56 12.94
CA HIS A 119 1.23 1.79 11.94
C HIS A 119 2.40 2.62 12.47
N SER A 120 2.12 3.60 13.33
CA SER A 120 3.14 4.48 13.92
C SER A 120 4.14 3.76 14.82
N GLN A 121 3.86 2.52 15.24
CA GLN A 121 4.79 1.70 16.02
C GLN A 121 5.89 1.07 15.15
N LEU A 122 5.71 1.00 13.83
CA LEU A 122 6.68 0.37 12.93
C LEU A 122 8.09 0.98 13.06
N ALA A 123 8.18 2.31 12.96
CA ALA A 123 9.47 3.01 13.02
C ALA A 123 10.24 2.80 14.34
N PRO A 124 9.64 3.01 15.54
CA PRO A 124 10.34 2.77 16.79
C PRO A 124 10.66 1.29 17.02
N VAL A 125 9.83 0.35 16.54
CA VAL A 125 10.14 -1.09 16.61
C VAL A 125 11.36 -1.43 15.77
N CYS A 126 11.40 -0.99 14.50
CA CYS A 126 12.57 -1.20 13.64
C CYS A 126 13.84 -0.56 14.22
N ALA A 127 13.73 0.66 14.77
CA ALA A 127 14.85 1.32 15.43
C ALA A 127 15.34 0.56 16.68
N GLY A 128 14.42 -0.04 17.45
CA GLY A 128 14.75 -0.82 18.64
C GLY A 128 15.34 -2.20 18.34
N LEU A 129 14.96 -2.83 17.23
CA LEU A 129 15.59 -4.06 16.73
C LEU A 129 17.05 -3.82 16.32
N GLY A 130 17.34 -2.62 15.83
CA GLY A 130 18.70 -2.18 15.51
C GLY A 130 19.12 -2.48 14.07
N GLU A 131 20.28 -1.93 13.70
CA GLU A 131 20.87 -2.12 12.37
C GLU A 131 21.49 -3.51 12.21
N GLY A 132 21.60 -3.97 10.97
CA GLY A 132 22.24 -5.25 10.62
C GLY A 132 21.32 -6.48 10.66
N LEU A 133 20.06 -6.30 11.07
CA LEU A 133 19.02 -7.33 10.97
C LEU A 133 18.21 -7.15 9.68
N ARG A 134 17.91 -8.27 9.01
CA ARG A 134 17.03 -8.33 7.84
C ARG A 134 15.59 -8.45 8.29
N ILE A 135 14.93 -7.31 8.39
CA ILE A 135 13.56 -7.22 8.90
C ILE A 135 12.56 -7.25 7.74
N GLY A 136 11.62 -8.19 7.77
CA GLY A 136 10.43 -8.13 6.92
C GLY A 136 9.33 -7.30 7.57
N TYR A 137 8.63 -6.49 6.79
CA TYR A 137 7.42 -5.80 7.23
C TYR A 137 6.19 -6.45 6.56
N VAL A 138 5.18 -6.83 7.34
CA VAL A 138 3.89 -7.30 6.81
C VAL A 138 2.83 -6.26 7.14
N GLN A 139 2.31 -5.59 6.11
CA GLN A 139 1.14 -4.74 6.26
C GLN A 139 -0.11 -5.61 6.27
N VAL A 140 -0.90 -5.53 7.35
CA VAL A 140 -2.18 -6.22 7.49
C VAL A 140 -3.35 -5.25 7.28
N PRO A 141 -4.53 -5.72 6.86
CA PRO A 141 -5.70 -4.86 6.70
C PRO A 141 -6.13 -4.20 8.02
N GLY A 142 -6.63 -2.96 7.97
CA GLY A 142 -7.08 -2.20 9.15
C GLY A 142 -6.89 -0.68 9.06
N GLY A 143 -6.19 -0.22 8.01
CA GLY A 143 -6.09 1.20 7.63
C GLY A 143 -6.03 1.31 6.11
N ALA A 144 -5.12 2.12 5.58
CA ALA A 144 -4.82 2.19 4.16
C ALA A 144 -4.38 0.83 3.63
N LEU A 145 -4.84 0.50 2.42
CA LEU A 145 -4.56 -0.76 1.77
C LEU A 145 -3.25 -0.73 0.96
N PRO A 146 -2.92 0.35 0.22
CA PRO A 146 -1.64 0.45 -0.47
C PRO A 146 -0.48 0.61 0.52
N VAL A 147 0.51 -0.30 0.47
CA VAL A 147 1.73 -0.22 1.28
C VAL A 147 2.57 0.99 0.87
N SER A 148 2.60 1.28 -0.43
CA SER A 148 3.28 2.40 -1.07
C SER A 148 2.93 3.78 -0.51
N LEU A 149 1.75 3.94 0.12
CA LEU A 149 1.33 5.19 0.76
C LEU A 149 2.25 5.58 1.94
N SER A 150 2.89 4.61 2.58
CA SER A 150 3.63 4.83 3.81
C SER A 150 5.02 5.42 3.58
N ASP A 151 5.17 6.71 3.87
CA ASP A 151 6.48 7.38 3.91
C ASP A 151 7.44 6.73 4.93
N ALA A 152 6.90 6.22 6.05
CA ALA A 152 7.68 5.53 7.07
C ALA A 152 8.29 4.23 6.54
N VAL A 153 7.52 3.42 5.81
CA VAL A 153 8.01 2.17 5.21
C VAL A 153 9.12 2.51 4.20
N ARG A 154 8.89 3.51 3.35
CA ARG A 154 9.88 3.96 2.37
C ARG A 154 11.17 4.44 3.03
N ALA A 155 11.07 5.27 4.07
CA ALA A 155 12.24 5.77 4.79
C ALA A 155 13.01 4.68 5.53
N LEU A 156 12.31 3.69 6.10
CA LEU A 156 12.93 2.55 6.78
C LEU A 156 13.65 1.63 5.78
N LYS A 157 13.05 1.38 4.61
CA LYS A 157 13.70 0.64 3.51
C LYS A 157 14.95 1.36 3.01
N ALA A 158 14.86 2.68 2.76
CA ALA A 158 16.00 3.48 2.32
C ALA A 158 17.18 3.47 3.31
N ARG A 159 16.91 3.20 4.60
CA ARG A 159 17.92 3.08 5.66
C ARG A 159 18.35 1.64 5.94
N GLY A 160 17.84 0.65 5.19
CA GLY A 160 18.14 -0.76 5.41
C GLY A 160 17.57 -1.33 6.72
N LEU A 161 16.57 -0.67 7.31
CA LEU A 161 15.88 -1.13 8.53
C LEU A 161 14.65 -2.00 8.22
N ILE A 162 14.23 -2.04 6.95
CA ILE A 162 13.27 -2.98 6.40
C ILE A 162 13.86 -3.49 5.08
N GLU A 163 13.96 -4.81 4.94
CA GLU A 163 14.44 -5.48 3.73
C GLU A 163 13.34 -5.57 2.68
N VAL A 164 12.13 -5.95 3.12
CA VAL A 164 10.99 -6.24 2.25
C VAL A 164 9.69 -5.87 2.93
N ALA A 165 8.78 -5.23 2.18
CA ALA A 165 7.43 -4.90 2.61
C ALA A 165 6.41 -5.80 1.90
N ILE A 166 5.67 -6.59 2.67
CA ILE A 166 4.73 -7.61 2.21
C ILE A 166 3.31 -7.10 2.44
N ALA A 167 2.51 -7.06 1.39
CA ALA A 167 1.09 -6.72 1.43
C ALA A 167 0.25 -7.98 1.64
N ALA A 168 -0.36 -8.12 2.83
CA ALA A 168 -1.19 -9.27 3.18
C ALA A 168 -2.69 -8.96 3.09
N GLY A 169 -3.49 -9.95 2.69
CA GLY A 169 -4.95 -9.82 2.64
C GLY A 169 -5.40 -8.78 1.61
N GLY A 170 -6.25 -7.84 2.04
CA GLY A 170 -6.74 -6.75 1.19
C GLY A 170 -5.72 -5.62 0.94
N CYS A 171 -4.58 -5.60 1.63
CA CYS A 171 -3.50 -4.66 1.33
C CYS A 171 -2.90 -4.95 -0.04
N LEU A 172 -2.25 -3.99 -0.69
CA LEU A 172 -1.67 -4.14 -2.02
C LEU A 172 -0.48 -3.19 -2.21
N ASP A 173 0.21 -3.27 -3.34
CA ASP A 173 1.34 -2.41 -3.70
C ASP A 173 2.52 -2.55 -2.72
N GLY A 174 2.74 -3.78 -2.25
CA GLY A 174 3.95 -4.16 -1.53
C GLY A 174 5.07 -4.57 -2.49
N ASP A 175 6.25 -4.87 -1.95
CA ASP A 175 7.29 -5.57 -2.72
C ASP A 175 6.86 -7.01 -3.05
N VAL A 176 6.00 -7.55 -2.19
CA VAL A 176 5.46 -8.91 -2.26
C VAL A 176 3.98 -8.87 -1.93
N GLU A 177 3.18 -9.60 -2.70
CA GLU A 177 1.75 -9.76 -2.50
C GLU A 177 1.46 -11.14 -1.92
N CYS A 178 0.73 -11.19 -0.80
CA CYS A 178 0.22 -12.42 -0.19
C CYS A 178 -1.28 -12.32 0.14
N VAL A 179 -2.01 -13.41 -0.06
CA VAL A 179 -3.46 -13.51 0.12
C VAL A 179 -3.81 -13.49 1.60
N THR A 180 -2.94 -14.01 2.46
CA THR A 180 -3.17 -14.09 3.90
C THR A 180 -1.95 -13.66 4.69
N VAL A 181 -2.15 -13.31 5.97
CA VAL A 181 -1.03 -13.08 6.90
C VAL A 181 -0.23 -14.37 7.08
N SER A 182 -0.89 -15.53 7.10
CA SER A 182 -0.23 -16.82 7.23
C SER A 182 0.71 -17.11 6.06
N SER A 183 0.27 -16.86 4.82
CA SER A 183 1.12 -17.02 3.63
C SER A 183 2.24 -15.99 3.61
N ALA A 184 2.00 -14.74 4.02
CA ALA A 184 3.05 -13.73 4.16
C ALA A 184 4.14 -14.16 5.15
N LEU A 185 3.75 -14.69 6.31
CA LEU A 185 4.68 -15.18 7.33
C LEU A 185 5.42 -16.46 6.90
N ALA A 186 4.72 -17.39 6.23
CA ALA A 186 5.32 -18.60 5.68
C ALA A 186 6.31 -18.29 4.55
N TRP A 187 6.00 -17.30 3.72
CA TRP A 187 6.90 -16.75 2.72
C TRP A 187 8.12 -16.16 3.43
N ALA A 188 7.93 -15.20 4.34
CA ALA A 188 9.01 -14.54 5.09
C ALA A 188 9.94 -15.52 5.81
N ALA A 189 9.39 -16.56 6.45
CA ALA A 189 10.16 -17.59 7.16
C ALA A 189 11.02 -18.48 6.25
N ALA A 190 10.71 -18.55 4.95
CA ALA A 190 11.54 -19.23 3.96
C ALA A 190 12.62 -18.30 3.36
N ARG A 191 12.69 -17.02 3.76
CA ARG A 191 13.70 -16.05 3.32
C ARG A 191 14.72 -15.87 4.43
N PRO A 192 15.91 -15.33 4.11
CA PRO A 192 16.92 -15.09 5.13
C PRO A 192 16.59 -13.78 5.88
N LEU A 193 15.44 -13.74 6.55
CA LEU A 193 14.98 -12.65 7.42
C LEU A 193 15.23 -13.05 8.88
N ASP A 194 15.62 -12.07 9.70
CA ASP A 194 15.92 -12.28 11.12
C ASP A 194 14.69 -12.04 12.01
N ALA A 195 13.74 -11.20 11.56
CA ALA A 195 12.48 -10.95 12.23
C ALA A 195 11.42 -10.40 11.26
N VAL A 196 10.15 -10.49 11.66
CA VAL A 196 9.05 -9.82 10.97
C VAL A 196 8.36 -8.83 11.89
N VAL A 197 8.03 -7.65 11.39
CA VAL A 197 7.14 -6.69 12.05
C VAL A 197 5.81 -6.64 11.29
N CYS A 198 4.70 -6.84 12.00
CA CYS A 198 3.36 -6.76 11.44
C CYS A 198 2.66 -5.50 11.95
N ALA A 199 2.03 -4.72 11.07
CA ALA A 199 1.19 -3.60 11.50
C ALA A 199 0.06 -3.36 10.49
N VAL A 200 -1.04 -2.74 10.95
CA VAL A 200 -2.03 -2.15 10.04
C VAL A 200 -1.39 -1.02 9.22
N GLY A 201 -1.92 -0.74 8.03
CA GLY A 201 -1.52 0.44 7.25
C GLY A 201 -1.88 1.77 7.94
N PRO A 202 -1.33 2.91 7.47
CA PRO A 202 -1.64 4.23 8.01
C PRO A 202 -3.12 4.60 7.81
N GLY A 203 -3.63 5.58 8.57
CA GLY A 203 -5.01 6.06 8.35
C GLY A 203 -6.09 5.08 8.83
N ILE A 204 -5.98 4.63 10.08
CA ILE A 204 -7.01 3.84 10.74
C ILE A 204 -8.32 4.62 10.75
N VAL A 205 -9.42 3.95 10.44
CA VAL A 205 -10.75 4.56 10.42
C VAL A 205 -11.18 4.91 11.85
N GLY A 206 -11.59 6.15 12.04
CA GLY A 206 -12.29 6.62 13.23
C GLY A 206 -13.62 7.23 12.85
N THR A 207 -14.65 6.96 13.63
CA THR A 207 -15.95 7.63 13.54
C THR A 207 -16.00 8.91 14.38
N GLY A 208 -14.98 9.15 15.22
CA GLY A 208 -14.99 10.23 16.22
C GLY A 208 -15.94 9.95 17.38
N SER A 209 -16.48 8.73 17.46
CA SER A 209 -17.33 8.28 18.56
C SER A 209 -16.49 7.75 19.73
N ARG A 210 -17.15 7.40 20.83
CA ARG A 210 -16.49 6.74 21.97
C ARG A 210 -15.90 5.37 21.63
N LEU A 211 -16.34 4.76 20.53
CA LEU A 211 -15.86 3.46 20.07
C LEU A 211 -14.73 3.57 19.04
N GLY A 212 -14.28 4.80 18.74
CA GLY A 212 -13.32 5.09 17.68
C GLY A 212 -14.01 5.75 16.51
#